data_AF-A0A958LUU6-F1
#
_entry.id   AF-A0A958LUU6-F1
#
_cell.length_a   1.000
_cell.length_b   1.000
_cell.length_c   1.000
_cell.angle_alpha   90.00
_cell.angle_beta   90.00
_cell.angle_gamma   90.00
#
_symmetry.space_group_name_H-M   'P 1'
#
loop_
_entity.id
_entity.type
_entity.pdbx_description
1 polymer ?
#
loop_
_entity_poly.entity_id
_entity_poly.type
_entity_poly.pdbx_seq_one_letter_code
_entity_poly.pdbx_strand_id
1 'polypeptide(L)'
;MTETTEKQLEDMSMAELWSEAKQLGISKDGKKPELIARIKEAKKSGGNEPSQDDELGSDNAPVQQPETKQTSQKTETPKEVVYISRYLELKLVMNPSYLKEVGGKVLIIRGKYIQFHEGVYKTSNQEEVEYLDNHPNFGNVFRKVDTADLKGGKSVDQLYQEKFRTLEEREKELAAREKALQQKEVEMKGSAEGADAQKTVTGARSTAEQPKF
;
A
#
# COMPACT_ATOMS: atom_id res chain seq x y z
N MET A 1 43.37 1.11 35.33
CA MET A 1 42.42 -0.02 35.50
C MET A 1 41.25 0.13 34.52
N THR A 2 41.50 0.04 33.20
CA THR A 2 40.45 0.20 32.17
C THR A 2 40.31 -1.03 31.26
N GLU A 3 41.19 -2.01 31.35
CA GLU A 3 41.09 -3.23 30.53
C GLU A 3 39.94 -4.16 30.96
N THR A 4 39.53 -4.11 32.23
CA THR A 4 38.45 -4.98 32.74
C THR A 4 37.08 -4.61 32.17
N THR A 5 36.83 -3.34 31.85
CA THR A 5 35.54 -2.88 31.30
C THR A 5 35.41 -3.16 29.80
N GLU A 6 36.52 -3.18 29.05
CA GLU A 6 36.51 -3.49 27.62
C GLU A 6 36.11 -4.95 27.35
N LYS A 7 36.64 -5.88 28.16
CA LYS A 7 36.30 -7.30 28.04
C LYS A 7 34.86 -7.58 28.47
N GLN A 8 34.34 -6.84 29.46
CA GLN A 8 32.94 -6.94 29.89
C GLN A 8 31.97 -6.46 28.81
N LEU A 9 32.33 -5.44 28.03
CA LEU A 9 31.51 -4.96 26.89
C LEU A 9 31.40 -6.00 25.76
N GLU A 10 32.45 -6.77 25.51
CA GLU A 10 32.45 -7.81 24.47
C GLU A 10 31.59 -9.03 24.86
N ASP A 11 31.57 -9.37 26.15
CA ASP A 11 30.79 -10.47 26.72
C ASP A 11 29.32 -10.10 26.99
N MET A 12 28.98 -8.80 27.05
CA MET A 12 27.60 -8.32 27.25
C MET A 12 26.67 -8.69 26.09
N SER A 13 25.41 -8.93 26.43
CA SER A 13 24.34 -9.18 25.47
C SER A 13 24.01 -7.91 24.66
N MET A 14 23.41 -8.08 23.48
CA MET A 14 23.03 -6.95 22.62
C MET A 14 22.08 -5.97 23.33
N ALA A 15 21.23 -6.46 24.24
CA ALA A 15 20.31 -5.64 25.02
C ALA A 15 21.03 -4.77 26.06
N GLU A 16 22.09 -5.28 26.68
CA GLU A 16 22.93 -4.53 27.62
C GLU A 16 23.71 -3.45 26.87
N LEU A 17 24.27 -3.79 25.71
CA LEU A 17 24.95 -2.81 24.85
C LEU A 17 24.01 -1.70 24.36
N TRP A 18 22.75 -2.02 24.03
CA TRP A 18 21.77 -0.99 23.70
C TRP A 18 21.39 -0.11 24.88
N SER A 19 21.29 -0.69 26.08
CA SER A 19 21.01 0.06 27.30
C SER A 19 22.14 1.02 27.61
N GLU A 20 23.39 0.55 27.48
CA GLU A 20 24.58 1.36 27.70
C GLU A 20 24.78 2.42 26.61
N ALA A 21 24.49 2.09 25.35
CA ALA A 21 24.45 3.06 24.25
C ALA A 21 23.41 4.16 24.48
N LYS A 22 22.21 3.79 24.96
CA LYS A 22 21.16 4.74 25.32
C LYS A 22 21.57 5.63 26.49
N GLN A 23 22.23 5.06 27.50
CA GLN A 23 22.74 5.80 28.65
C GLN A 23 23.82 6.81 28.25
N LEU A 24 24.60 6.49 27.22
CA LEU A 24 25.66 7.35 26.67
C LEU A 24 25.19 8.25 25.52
N GLY A 25 23.90 8.23 25.18
CA GLY A 25 23.32 9.07 24.12
C GLY A 25 23.79 8.72 22.69
N ILE A 26 24.35 7.53 22.48
CA ILE A 26 24.82 7.08 21.16
C ILE A 26 23.77 6.21 20.46
N SER A 27 23.73 6.28 19.12
CA SER A 27 22.76 5.54 18.31
C SER A 27 22.90 4.03 18.50
N LYS A 28 21.74 3.36 18.69
CA LYS A 28 21.58 1.90 18.83
C LYS A 28 21.75 1.11 17.53
N ASP A 29 21.96 1.80 16.41
CA ASP A 29 21.99 1.22 15.06
C ASP A 29 23.40 0.73 14.69
N GLY A 30 23.52 -0.55 14.36
CA GLY A 30 24.78 -1.16 13.90
C GLY A 30 24.97 -2.60 14.37
N LYS A 31 26.05 -3.25 13.91
CA LYS A 31 26.41 -4.60 14.38
C LYS A 31 27.01 -4.52 15.79
N LYS A 32 26.89 -5.60 16.59
CA LYS A 32 27.47 -5.72 17.94
C LYS A 32 28.90 -5.12 18.07
N PRO A 33 29.87 -5.45 17.21
CA PRO A 33 31.23 -4.88 17.31
C PRO A 33 31.30 -3.37 17.05
N GLU A 34 30.46 -2.83 16.16
CA GLU A 34 30.42 -1.39 15.88
C GLU A 34 29.80 -0.61 17.05
N LEU A 35 28.76 -1.18 17.68
CA LEU A 35 28.13 -0.61 18.85
C LEU A 35 29.09 -0.59 20.05
N ILE A 36 29.83 -1.67 20.28
CA ILE A 36 30.87 -1.75 21.32
C ILE A 36 31.95 -0.68 21.08
N ALA A 37 32.41 -0.51 19.84
CA ALA A 37 33.40 0.51 19.50
C ALA A 37 32.90 1.93 19.81
N ARG A 38 31.65 2.25 19.46
CA ARG A 38 31.03 3.56 19.77
C ARG A 38 30.83 3.77 21.27
N ILE A 39 30.41 2.74 22.01
CA ILE A 39 30.28 2.80 23.47
C ILE A 39 31.64 3.05 24.12
N LYS A 40 32.68 2.36 23.65
CA LYS A 40 34.06 2.54 24.14
C LYS A 40 34.57 3.95 23.87
N GLU A 41 34.30 4.49 22.68
CA GLU A 41 34.66 5.86 22.32
C GLU A 41 33.88 6.90 23.15
N ALA A 42 32.58 6.72 23.33
CA ALA A 42 31.74 7.58 24.15
C ALA A 42 32.16 7.57 25.63
N LYS A 43 32.48 6.40 26.20
CA LYS A 43 33.00 6.28 27.58
C LYS A 43 34.37 6.91 27.76
N LYS A 44 35.19 6.93 26.71
CA LYS A 44 36.49 7.60 26.71
C LYS A 44 36.35 9.14 26.60
N SER A 45 35.22 9.61 26.08
CA SER A 45 34.95 11.02 25.76
C SER A 45 34.00 11.70 26.77
N GLY A 46 33.23 10.94 27.53
CA GLY A 46 32.12 11.42 28.37
C GLY A 46 32.50 11.71 29.82
N GLY A 47 33.10 12.87 30.05
CA GLY A 47 33.15 13.54 31.35
C GLY A 47 32.62 14.96 31.25
N ASN A 48 31.31 15.14 31.04
CA ASN A 48 30.58 16.34 31.50
C ASN A 48 29.05 16.14 31.48
N GLU A 49 28.40 16.85 32.41
CA GLU A 49 27.07 16.70 33.01
C GLU A 49 25.80 16.99 32.14
N PRO A 50 24.59 16.73 32.68
CA PRO A 50 23.34 16.45 31.95
C PRO A 50 22.40 17.65 31.84
N SER A 51 21.27 17.46 31.14
CA SER A 51 20.07 18.30 31.34
C SER A 51 18.81 17.44 31.28
N GLN A 52 17.97 17.67 32.28
CA GLN A 52 16.66 17.10 32.58
C GLN A 52 15.56 17.68 31.66
N ASP A 53 14.31 17.30 31.96
CA ASP A 53 13.01 17.78 31.43
C ASP A 53 12.50 16.87 30.29
N ASP A 54 11.39 16.13 30.37
CA ASP A 54 10.09 16.35 31.02
C ASP A 54 9.40 15.04 31.51
N GLU A 55 8.59 15.24 32.56
CA GLU A 55 7.62 14.37 33.26
C GLU A 55 6.27 14.37 32.49
N LEU A 56 5.50 13.29 32.25
CA LEU A 56 4.47 12.70 33.13
C LEU A 56 3.60 11.69 32.32
N GLY A 57 3.28 10.55 32.94
CA GLY A 57 1.90 10.01 33.01
C GLY A 57 1.31 9.16 31.87
N SER A 58 1.20 7.85 32.12
CA SER A 58 -0.09 7.10 32.25
C SER A 58 -0.14 5.74 31.52
N ASP A 59 -0.36 4.72 32.36
CA ASP A 59 -0.98 3.39 32.25
C ASP A 59 -1.20 2.62 30.92
N ASN A 60 -1.04 1.31 31.10
CA ASN A 60 -1.50 0.15 30.33
C ASN A 60 -0.71 -0.35 29.10
N ALA A 61 -0.22 -1.58 29.22
CA ALA A 61 0.37 -2.44 28.20
C ALA A 61 -0.66 -2.85 27.12
N PRO A 62 -0.33 -3.63 26.06
CA PRO A 62 0.99 -4.15 25.64
C PRO A 62 1.23 -4.02 24.12
N VAL A 63 2.34 -3.43 23.66
CA VAL A 63 2.62 -3.35 22.21
C VAL A 63 4.08 -3.62 21.87
N GLN A 64 4.25 -4.77 21.19
CA GLN A 64 5.04 -5.03 19.97
C GLN A 64 6.54 -4.70 19.90
N GLN A 65 7.23 -5.73 19.37
CA GLN A 65 8.44 -5.77 18.55
C GLN A 65 8.97 -4.43 18.00
N PRO A 66 10.27 -4.35 17.68
CA PRO A 66 10.59 -4.60 16.29
C PRO A 66 11.83 -5.46 16.08
N GLU A 67 11.68 -6.43 15.19
CA GLU A 67 12.77 -6.91 14.37
C GLU A 67 13.36 -5.74 13.57
N THR A 68 14.67 -5.69 13.39
CA THR A 68 15.22 -5.05 12.20
C THR A 68 16.37 -5.89 11.63
N LYS A 69 16.07 -6.39 10.43
CA LYS A 69 16.95 -6.97 9.43
C LYS A 69 18.16 -6.05 9.17
N GLN A 70 19.24 -6.58 8.60
CA GLN A 70 19.68 -6.17 7.26
C GLN A 70 20.90 -6.94 6.76
N THR A 71 20.79 -7.45 5.54
CA THR A 71 21.86 -7.50 4.55
C THR A 71 21.16 -7.15 3.24
N SER A 72 21.14 -5.88 2.86
CA SER A 72 22.07 -5.21 1.94
C SER A 72 22.06 -5.82 0.54
N GLN A 73 21.22 -5.28 -0.35
CA GLN A 73 21.58 -5.04 -1.75
C GLN A 73 20.92 -3.74 -2.26
N LYS A 74 21.65 -3.16 -3.22
CA LYS A 74 21.61 -1.87 -3.93
C LYS A 74 20.25 -1.45 -4.54
N THR A 75 20.08 -0.12 -4.68
CA THR A 75 19.41 0.58 -5.80
C THR A 75 17.88 0.73 -5.78
N GLU A 76 17.44 1.98 -6.02
CA GLU A 76 16.08 2.47 -6.28
C GLU A 76 15.08 2.29 -5.14
N THR A 77 14.43 3.39 -4.76
CA THR A 77 13.31 3.40 -3.81
C THR A 77 12.33 2.29 -4.20
N PRO A 78 12.15 1.25 -3.35
CA PRO A 78 11.33 0.11 -3.73
C PRO A 78 9.91 0.61 -3.91
N LYS A 79 9.35 0.34 -5.10
CA LYS A 79 7.99 0.74 -5.45
C LYS A 79 7.03 0.03 -4.51
N GLU A 80 6.56 0.75 -3.50
CA GLU A 80 5.61 0.23 -2.53
C GLU A 80 4.32 -0.18 -3.26
N VAL A 81 3.96 -1.45 -3.11
CA VAL A 81 2.73 -2.01 -3.67
C VAL A 81 1.69 -2.06 -2.57
N VAL A 82 0.47 -1.66 -2.92
CA VAL A 82 -0.65 -1.70 -1.98
C VAL A 82 -1.69 -2.70 -2.45
N TYR A 83 -2.15 -3.50 -1.51
CA TYR A 83 -3.26 -4.40 -1.65
C TYR A 83 -4.38 -3.94 -0.74
N ILE A 84 -5.60 -4.08 -1.22
CA ILE A 84 -6.79 -3.94 -0.39
C ILE A 84 -7.39 -5.32 -0.18
N SER A 85 -8.06 -5.59 0.95
CA SER A 85 -8.83 -6.80 1.26
C SER A 85 -10.28 -6.47 1.65
N ARG A 86 -11.24 -7.32 1.24
CA ARG A 86 -12.67 -7.19 1.62
C ARG A 86 -12.85 -7.30 3.12
N TYR A 87 -12.01 -8.12 3.74
CA TYR A 87 -11.98 -8.32 5.17
C TYR A 87 -10.93 -7.39 5.77
N LEU A 88 -11.32 -6.59 6.77
CA LEU A 88 -10.46 -5.55 7.33
C LEU A 88 -9.18 -6.12 7.96
N GLU A 89 -9.30 -7.28 8.63
CA GLU A 89 -8.22 -7.95 9.34
C GLU A 89 -7.88 -9.32 8.69
N LEU A 90 -7.79 -9.35 7.36
CA LEU A 90 -7.47 -10.59 6.64
C LEU A 90 -6.05 -11.07 7.00
N LYS A 91 -5.92 -12.33 7.42
CA LYS A 91 -4.63 -12.98 7.67
C LYS A 91 -4.39 -14.12 6.70
N LEU A 92 -3.28 -14.06 5.96
CA LEU A 92 -2.83 -15.08 5.02
C LEU A 92 -1.53 -15.70 5.52
N VAL A 93 -1.46 -17.03 5.56
CA VAL A 93 -0.26 -17.74 5.99
C VAL A 93 0.59 -18.04 4.76
N MET A 94 1.73 -17.37 4.62
CA MET A 94 2.70 -17.69 3.56
C MET A 94 3.43 -19.00 3.88
N ASN A 95 4.03 -19.05 5.06
CA ASN A 95 4.78 -20.21 5.53
C ASN A 95 4.21 -20.60 6.89
N PRO A 96 3.70 -21.83 7.08
CA PRO A 96 3.23 -22.27 8.39
C PRO A 96 4.41 -22.40 9.37
N SER A 97 4.13 -22.20 10.66
CA SER A 97 5.09 -22.53 11.72
C SER A 97 5.19 -24.05 11.85
N TYR A 98 6.39 -24.57 12.03
CA TYR A 98 6.61 -26.01 12.21
C TYR A 98 7.79 -26.30 13.14
N LEU A 99 7.84 -27.52 13.65
CA LEU A 99 8.93 -28.01 14.50
C LEU A 99 10.03 -28.60 13.62
N LYS A 100 11.28 -28.25 13.88
CA LYS A 100 12.45 -28.82 13.20
C LYS A 100 13.49 -29.26 14.22
N GLU A 101 13.93 -30.50 14.12
CA GLU A 101 15.05 -31.00 14.92
C GLU A 101 16.37 -30.55 14.28
N VAL A 102 17.19 -29.83 15.04
CA VAL A 102 18.52 -29.39 14.62
C VAL A 102 19.49 -29.75 15.73
N GLY A 103 20.32 -30.77 15.50
CA GLY A 103 21.31 -31.25 16.47
C GLY A 103 20.70 -31.84 17.74
N GLY A 104 19.66 -32.68 17.63
CA GLY A 104 19.02 -33.33 18.78
C GLY A 104 18.12 -32.43 19.63
N LYS A 105 17.91 -31.17 19.21
CA LYS A 105 17.02 -30.22 19.86
C LYS A 105 15.87 -29.86 18.92
N VAL A 106 14.64 -29.93 19.43
CA VAL A 106 13.43 -29.52 18.72
C VAL A 106 13.30 -28.00 18.79
N LEU A 107 13.40 -27.33 17.64
CA LEU A 107 13.23 -25.88 17.49
C LEU A 107 11.90 -25.56 16.82
N ILE A 108 11.22 -24.51 17.30
CA ILE A 108 10.03 -23.96 16.64
C ILE A 108 10.50 -22.98 15.57
N ILE A 109 10.35 -23.37 14.30
CA ILE A 109 10.56 -22.46 13.18
C ILE A 109 9.28 -21.64 13.02
N ARG A 110 9.39 -20.33 13.22
CA ARG A 110 8.28 -19.42 13.05
C ARG A 110 7.92 -19.28 11.58
N GLY A 111 6.63 -19.39 11.30
CA GLY A 111 6.06 -19.14 10.00
C GLY A 111 6.05 -17.65 9.65
N LYS A 112 5.61 -17.37 8.42
CA LYS A 112 5.42 -16.02 7.88
C LYS A 112 3.97 -15.85 7.50
N TYR A 113 3.38 -14.71 7.87
CA TYR A 113 2.02 -14.36 7.53
C TYR A 113 1.94 -12.92 7.02
N ILE A 114 0.96 -12.68 6.16
CA ILE A 114 0.53 -11.36 5.71
C ILE A 114 -0.73 -11.03 6.49
N GLN A 115 -0.76 -9.87 7.13
CA GLN A 115 -1.94 -9.38 7.83
C GLN A 115 -2.34 -8.03 7.27
N PHE A 116 -3.56 -7.95 6.78
CA PHE A 116 -4.20 -6.71 6.39
C PHE A 116 -4.69 -6.02 7.65
N HIS A 117 -4.56 -4.70 7.68
CA HIS A 117 -5.11 -3.86 8.72
C HIS A 117 -6.01 -2.82 8.08
N GLU A 118 -7.22 -2.66 8.62
CA GLU A 118 -8.24 -1.78 8.04
C GLU A 118 -8.52 -2.05 6.55
N GLY A 119 -8.30 -3.30 6.12
CA GLY A 119 -8.49 -3.73 4.74
C GLY A 119 -7.36 -3.32 3.82
N VAL A 120 -6.21 -2.88 4.33
CA VAL A 120 -5.05 -2.46 3.54
C VAL A 120 -3.81 -3.25 3.97
N TYR A 121 -3.03 -3.66 2.98
CA TYR A 121 -1.70 -4.21 3.19
C TYR A 121 -0.72 -3.54 2.24
N LYS A 122 0.39 -3.05 2.79
CA LYS A 122 1.45 -2.40 2.03
C LYS A 122 2.72 -3.22 2.14
N THR A 123 3.35 -3.49 1.01
CA THR A 123 4.61 -4.21 1.00
C THR A 123 5.53 -3.71 -0.09
N SER A 124 6.82 -3.80 0.19
CA SER A 124 7.91 -3.60 -0.76
C SER A 124 8.66 -4.91 -1.05
N ASN A 125 8.29 -6.01 -0.39
CA ASN A 125 8.98 -7.28 -0.54
C ASN A 125 8.44 -8.04 -1.75
N GLN A 126 9.31 -8.34 -2.71
CA GLN A 126 8.93 -9.04 -3.94
C GLN A 126 8.30 -10.42 -3.69
N GLU A 127 8.80 -11.17 -2.70
CA GLU A 127 8.24 -12.48 -2.34
C GLU A 127 6.78 -12.38 -1.85
N GLU A 128 6.44 -11.32 -1.11
CA GLU A 128 5.07 -11.10 -0.62
C GLU A 128 4.15 -10.68 -1.77
N VAL A 129 4.66 -9.85 -2.68
CA VAL A 129 3.96 -9.45 -3.90
C VAL A 129 3.66 -10.67 -4.77
N GLU A 130 4.66 -11.52 -5.03
CA GLU A 130 4.49 -12.73 -5.83
C GLU A 130 3.53 -13.73 -5.17
N TYR A 131 3.60 -13.87 -3.84
CA TYR A 131 2.66 -14.71 -3.10
C TYR A 131 1.22 -14.19 -3.23
N LEU A 132 1.02 -12.87 -3.08
CA LEU A 132 -0.30 -12.26 -3.18
C LEU A 132 -0.84 -12.30 -4.61
N ASP A 133 -0.01 -12.04 -5.61
CA ASP A 133 -0.42 -12.03 -7.03
C ASP A 133 -0.78 -13.44 -7.53
N ASN A 134 -0.15 -14.49 -7.00
CA ASN A 134 -0.44 -15.89 -7.34
C ASN A 134 -1.44 -16.58 -6.38
N HIS A 135 -1.98 -15.86 -5.39
CA HIS A 135 -2.85 -16.47 -4.39
C HIS A 135 -4.21 -16.83 -5.00
N PRO A 136 -4.83 -17.97 -4.63
CA PRO A 136 -6.16 -18.36 -5.16
C PRO A 136 -7.27 -17.35 -4.86
N ASN A 137 -7.10 -16.56 -3.79
CA ASN A 137 -8.06 -15.53 -3.39
C ASN A 137 -7.79 -14.16 -4.04
N PHE A 138 -6.72 -14.04 -4.84
CA PHE A 138 -6.41 -12.82 -5.58
C PHE A 138 -7.52 -12.53 -6.60
N GLY A 139 -7.95 -11.27 -6.68
CA GLY A 139 -9.01 -10.85 -7.60
C GLY A 139 -10.42 -11.03 -7.06
N ASN A 140 -10.63 -11.87 -6.02
CA ASN A 140 -11.92 -12.14 -5.37
C ASN A 140 -12.00 -11.57 -3.95
N VAL A 141 -11.04 -11.92 -3.09
CA VAL A 141 -11.03 -11.46 -1.68
C VAL A 141 -10.19 -10.21 -1.50
N PHE A 142 -9.09 -10.12 -2.25
CA PHE A 142 -8.18 -8.98 -2.21
C PHE A 142 -7.65 -8.66 -3.60
N ARG A 143 -7.28 -7.40 -3.83
CA ARG A 143 -6.73 -6.93 -5.10
C ARG A 143 -5.61 -5.93 -4.89
N LYS A 144 -4.72 -5.89 -5.87
CA LYS A 144 -3.67 -4.87 -6.00
C LYS A 144 -4.30 -3.56 -6.45
N VAL A 145 -3.91 -2.47 -5.81
CA VAL A 145 -4.35 -1.11 -6.12
C VAL A 145 -3.17 -0.17 -6.21
N ASP A 146 -3.31 0.85 -7.05
CA ASP A 146 -2.31 1.90 -7.13
C ASP A 146 -2.38 2.82 -5.92
N THR A 147 -1.23 3.26 -5.43
CA THR A 147 -1.12 4.21 -4.30
C THR A 147 -1.87 5.52 -4.54
N ALA A 148 -2.16 5.87 -5.79
CA ALA A 148 -2.92 7.05 -6.16
C ALA A 148 -4.42 6.92 -5.82
N ASP A 149 -5.00 5.71 -5.98
CA ASP A 149 -6.42 5.46 -5.73
C ASP A 149 -6.77 5.64 -4.24
N LEU A 150 -5.84 5.30 -3.35
CA LEU A 150 -5.98 5.48 -1.89
C LEU A 150 -5.82 6.93 -1.43
N LYS A 151 -5.02 7.73 -2.14
CA LYS A 151 -4.83 9.16 -1.82
C LYS A 151 -6.00 10.03 -2.26
N GLY A 152 -6.85 9.54 -3.16
CA GLY A 152 -8.03 10.23 -3.66
C GLY A 152 -9.20 10.36 -2.68
N GLY A 153 -9.02 9.97 -1.41
CA GLY A 153 -10.05 10.09 -0.36
C GLY A 153 -11.20 9.08 -0.47
N LYS A 154 -11.12 8.12 -1.40
CA LYS A 154 -12.07 7.01 -1.49
C LYS A 154 -11.84 6.05 -0.33
N SER A 155 -12.92 5.64 0.34
CA SER A 155 -12.81 4.62 1.37
C SER A 155 -12.41 3.28 0.75
N VAL A 156 -11.76 2.41 1.53
CA VAL A 156 -11.39 1.06 1.09
C VAL A 156 -12.63 0.32 0.55
N ASP A 157 -13.76 0.46 1.22
CA ASP A 157 -15.04 -0.16 0.83
C ASP A 157 -15.59 0.38 -0.50
N GLN A 158 -15.46 1.69 -0.78
CA GLN A 158 -15.83 2.25 -2.08
C GLN A 158 -14.92 1.73 -3.20
N LEU A 159 -13.61 1.65 -2.93
CA LEU A 159 -12.64 1.13 -3.89
C LEU A 159 -12.92 -0.36 -4.19
N TYR A 160 -13.40 -1.09 -3.18
CA TYR A 160 -13.94 -2.43 -3.34
C TYR A 160 -15.15 -2.48 -4.27
N GLN A 161 -16.19 -1.73 -3.97
CA GLN A 161 -17.42 -1.73 -4.77
C GLN A 161 -17.15 -1.35 -6.23
N GLU A 162 -16.24 -0.42 -6.50
CA GLU A 162 -15.83 -0.04 -7.85
C GLU A 162 -15.04 -1.14 -8.58
N LYS A 163 -14.05 -1.75 -7.92
CA LYS A 163 -13.12 -2.69 -8.55
C LYS A 163 -13.66 -4.12 -8.61
N PHE A 164 -14.60 -4.48 -7.74
CA PHE A 164 -15.26 -5.79 -7.65
C PHE A 164 -16.70 -5.77 -8.17
N ARG A 165 -17.13 -4.66 -8.78
CA ARG A 165 -18.37 -4.63 -9.55
C ARG A 165 -18.37 -5.79 -10.54
N THR A 166 -19.44 -6.57 -10.53
CA THR A 166 -19.52 -7.81 -11.30
C THR A 166 -19.36 -7.51 -12.80
N LEU A 167 -18.71 -8.42 -13.53
CA LEU A 167 -18.59 -8.32 -15.00
C LEU A 167 -19.96 -8.11 -15.65
N GLU A 168 -20.98 -8.78 -15.11
CA GLU A 168 -22.38 -8.70 -15.55
C GLU A 168 -22.98 -7.30 -15.40
N GLU A 169 -22.71 -6.59 -14.29
CA GLU A 169 -23.13 -5.19 -14.14
C GLU A 169 -22.41 -4.26 -15.13
N ARG A 170 -21.13 -4.54 -15.37
CA ARG A 170 -20.31 -3.78 -16.31
C ARG A 170 -20.76 -3.98 -17.77
N GLU A 171 -21.10 -5.21 -18.13
CA GLU A 171 -21.65 -5.57 -19.44
C GLU A 171 -23.05 -4.97 -19.62
N LYS A 172 -23.90 -4.99 -18.58
CA LYS A 172 -25.23 -4.36 -18.63
C LYS A 172 -25.14 -2.84 -18.80
N GLU A 173 -24.19 -2.19 -18.13
CA GLU A 173 -23.93 -0.75 -18.29
C GLU A 173 -23.43 -0.43 -19.70
N LEU A 174 -22.49 -1.23 -20.24
CA LEU A 174 -22.01 -1.09 -21.61
C LEU A 174 -23.12 -1.33 -22.63
N ALA A 175 -23.93 -2.37 -22.46
CA ALA A 175 -25.07 -2.67 -23.34
C ALA A 175 -26.15 -1.58 -23.29
N ALA A 176 -26.40 -0.98 -22.11
CA ALA A 176 -27.30 0.16 -21.99
C ALA A 176 -26.75 1.39 -22.71
N ARG A 177 -25.44 1.65 -22.56
CA ARG A 177 -24.76 2.75 -23.24
C ARG A 177 -24.71 2.57 -24.76
N GLU A 178 -24.48 1.35 -25.23
CA GLU A 178 -24.49 1.00 -26.65
C GLU A 178 -25.89 1.17 -27.25
N LYS A 179 -26.94 0.67 -26.57
CA LYS A 179 -28.34 0.90 -27.00
C LYS A 179 -28.69 2.38 -27.06
N ALA A 180 -28.24 3.17 -26.08
CA ALA A 180 -28.48 4.61 -26.08
C ALA A 180 -27.78 5.32 -27.24
N LEU A 181 -26.55 4.92 -27.58
CA LEU A 181 -25.83 5.43 -28.75
C LEU A 181 -26.51 5.02 -30.05
N GLN A 182 -26.97 3.77 -30.14
CA GLN A 182 -27.64 3.24 -31.32
C GLN A 182 -28.99 3.92 -31.56
N GLN A 183 -29.76 4.18 -30.50
CA GLN A 183 -30.99 4.99 -30.58
C GLN A 183 -30.70 6.40 -31.08
N LYS A 184 -29.67 7.07 -30.53
CA LYS A 184 -29.25 8.39 -31.00
C LYS A 184 -28.75 8.37 -32.43
N GLU A 185 -28.07 7.31 -32.87
CA GLU A 185 -27.60 7.19 -34.26
C GLU A 185 -28.78 7.04 -35.22
N VAL A 186 -29.78 6.22 -34.88
CA VAL A 186 -30.99 6.04 -35.68
C VAL A 186 -31.82 7.34 -35.71
N GLU A 187 -31.92 8.05 -34.59
CA GLU A 187 -32.61 9.35 -34.53
C GLU A 187 -31.89 10.43 -35.34
N MET A 188 -30.55 10.46 -35.30
CA MET A 188 -29.73 11.35 -36.11
C MET A 188 -29.79 11.02 -37.60
N LYS A 189 -29.80 9.73 -37.98
CA LYS A 189 -29.99 9.30 -39.39
C LYS A 189 -31.40 9.57 -39.89
N GLY A 190 -32.43 9.28 -39.09
CA GLY A 190 -33.82 9.56 -39.44
C GLY A 190 -34.11 11.05 -39.56
N SER A 191 -33.45 11.89 -38.75
CA SER A 191 -33.54 13.35 -38.86
C SER A 191 -32.76 13.91 -40.05
N ALA A 192 -31.70 13.24 -40.51
CA ALA A 192 -30.96 13.61 -41.72
C ALA A 192 -31.72 13.23 -43.01
N GLU A 193 -32.42 12.08 -43.02
CA GLU A 193 -33.19 11.62 -44.19
C GLU A 193 -34.57 12.31 -44.33
N GLY A 194 -35.07 12.92 -43.24
CA GLY A 194 -36.30 13.74 -43.24
C GLY A 194 -36.10 15.23 -43.54
N ALA A 195 -34.85 15.73 -43.57
CA ALA A 195 -34.57 17.17 -43.74
C ALA A 195 -34.53 17.63 -45.21
N ASP A 196 -34.43 16.72 -46.18
CA ASP A 196 -34.32 17.08 -47.62
C ASP A 196 -35.65 17.00 -48.39
N ALA A 197 -36.74 16.56 -47.77
CA ALA A 197 -38.00 16.30 -48.46
C ALA A 197 -39.17 17.11 -47.88
N GLN A 198 -39.10 18.44 -47.84
CA GLN A 198 -40.27 19.35 -47.98
C GLN A 198 -39.86 20.83 -47.89
N LYS A 199 -39.19 21.35 -48.94
CA LYS A 199 -39.21 22.78 -49.26
C LYS A 199 -39.36 22.99 -50.78
N THR A 200 -40.45 22.47 -51.35
CA THR A 200 -40.90 22.90 -52.69
C THR A 200 -42.15 23.76 -52.57
N VAL A 201 -41.89 25.05 -52.43
CA VAL A 201 -42.58 26.19 -53.08
C VAL A 201 -44.11 26.18 -53.05
N THR A 202 -44.68 26.80 -52.01
CA THR A 202 -45.98 27.46 -52.09
C THR A 202 -45.79 28.98 -52.12
N GLY A 203 -46.19 29.58 -53.25
CA GLY A 203 -46.72 30.95 -53.33
C GLY A 203 -45.75 32.13 -53.28
N ALA A 204 -45.55 32.77 -54.44
CA ALA A 204 -45.69 34.23 -54.61
C ALA A 204 -45.28 34.65 -56.04
N ARG A 205 -46.22 34.72 -56.98
CA ARG A 205 -46.06 35.57 -58.17
C ARG A 205 -46.82 36.86 -57.90
N SER A 206 -46.08 37.89 -57.51
CA SER A 206 -46.56 39.27 -57.43
C SER A 206 -45.97 40.05 -58.60
N THR A 207 -46.85 40.77 -59.31
CA THR A 207 -46.64 42.01 -60.08
C THR A 207 -45.62 42.04 -61.22
N ALA A 208 -46.11 42.14 -62.46
CA ALA A 208 -46.02 43.36 -63.30
C ALA A 208 -46.13 43.02 -64.81
N GLU A 209 -47.24 43.38 -65.45
CA GLU A 209 -47.28 43.91 -66.83
C GLU A 209 -48.72 44.34 -67.19
N GLN A 210 -48.90 45.61 -67.59
CA GLN A 210 -50.14 46.17 -68.17
C GLN A 210 -50.26 45.76 -69.67
N PRO A 211 -51.40 45.97 -70.40
CA PRO A 211 -51.82 47.31 -70.87
C PRO A 211 -53.33 47.57 -71.07
N LYS A 212 -53.66 48.86 -71.25
CA LYS A 212 -54.71 49.53 -72.08
C LYS A 212 -55.85 48.65 -72.65
N PHE A 213 -57.13 48.99 -72.49
CA PHE A 213 -57.83 50.16 -73.05
C PHE A 213 -59.17 50.35 -72.34
#